data_AF-A0A914G8T4-F1
#
_entry.id   AF-A0A914G8T4-F1
#
_cell.length_a   1.000
_cell.length_b   1.000
_cell.length_c   1.000
_cell.angle_alpha   90.00
_cell.angle_beta   90.00
_cell.angle_gamma   90.00
#
_symmetry.space_group_name_H-M   'P 1'
#
loop_
_entity.id
_entity.type
_entity.pdbx_description
1 polymer ?
#
loop_
_entity_poly.entity_id
_entity_poly.type
_entity_poly.pdbx_seq_one_letter_code
_entity_poly.pdbx_strand_id
1 'polypeptide(L)'
;MTKEEYVLLKIIIFCSSKSDEISDSGKALLTTEFHRYSRLLLNHLQAKYGDASGAVRYSQILSVMEAMIYYTQKAKEFYIYISTTEQSPPHSTMALLDQIII
;
A
#
# COMPACT_ATOMS: atom_id res chain seq x y z
N MET A 1 12.57 9.42 6.27
CA MET A 1 12.55 8.16 5.52
C MET A 1 13.53 8.31 4.36
N THR A 2 14.45 7.37 4.14
CA THR A 2 15.39 7.47 3.02
C THR A 2 14.74 7.04 1.70
N LYS A 3 15.45 7.24 0.58
CA LYS A 3 14.97 6.83 -0.74
C LYS A 3 14.79 5.31 -0.81
N GLU A 4 15.69 4.55 -0.20
CA GLU A 4 15.66 3.09 -0.13
C GLU A 4 14.44 2.62 0.66
N GLU A 5 14.23 3.16 1.86
CA GLU A 5 13.07 2.86 2.70
C GLU A 5 11.75 3.18 1.98
N TYR A 6 11.69 4.32 1.27
CA TYR A 6 10.52 4.72 0.48
C TYR A 6 10.23 3.78 -0.68
N VAL A 7 11.25 3.41 -1.46
CA VAL A 7 11.07 2.50 -2.61
C VAL A 7 10.65 1.12 -2.15
N LEU A 8 11.27 0.58 -1.09
CA LEU A 8 10.89 -0.70 -0.52
C LEU A 8 9.45 -0.68 -0.02
N LEU A 9 9.04 0.39 0.68
CA LEU A 9 7.67 0.56 1.15
C LEU A 9 6.66 0.62 -0.01
N LYS A 10 6.98 1.33 -1.12
CA LYS A 10 6.10 1.36 -2.30
C LYS A 10 5.88 -0.03 -2.89
N ILE A 11 6.94 -0.84 -2.97
CA ILE A 11 6.85 -2.20 -3.48
C ILE A 11 6.01 -3.06 -2.54
N ILE A 12 6.23 -2.96 -1.22
CA ILE A 12 5.43 -3.68 -0.22
C ILE A 12 3.94 -3.33 -0.34
N ILE A 13 3.60 -2.05 -0.49
CA ILE A 13 2.21 -1.59 -0.67
C ILE A 13 1.63 -2.16 -1.96
N PHE A 14 2.37 -2.09 -3.08
CA PHE A 14 1.94 -2.66 -4.35
C PHE A 14 1.67 -4.17 -4.25
N CYS A 15 2.56 -4.92 -3.61
CA CYS A 15 2.39 -6.36 -3.40
C CYS A 15 1.27 -6.72 -2.41
N SER A 16 0.79 -5.75 -1.61
CA SER A 16 -0.33 -5.94 -0.70
C SER A 16 -1.70 -5.75 -1.37
N SER A 17 -1.72 -5.40 -2.67
CA SER A 17 -2.98 -5.21 -3.39
C SER A 17 -3.79 -6.51 -3.41
N LYS A 18 -5.08 -6.36 -3.14
CA LYS A 18 -6.05 -7.44 -3.20
C LYS A 18 -7.08 -7.02 -4.24
N SER A 19 -6.96 -7.60 -5.42
CA SER A 19 -7.94 -7.49 -6.50
C SER A 19 -8.43 -8.87 -6.87
N ASP A 20 -9.74 -8.96 -7.09
CA ASP A 20 -10.41 -10.19 -7.53
C ASP A 20 -10.03 -10.54 -8.97
N GLU A 21 -9.50 -9.58 -9.74
CA GLU A 21 -9.06 -9.76 -11.12
C GLU A 21 -7.70 -10.46 -11.24
N ILE A 22 -6.95 -10.57 -10.15
CA ILE A 22 -5.64 -11.23 -10.13
C ILE A 22 -5.83 -12.74 -9.99
N SER A 23 -5.18 -13.51 -10.87
CA SER A 23 -5.16 -14.98 -10.79
C SER A 23 -4.58 -15.48 -9.47
N ASP A 24 -4.94 -16.69 -9.04
CA ASP A 24 -4.38 -17.27 -7.81
C ASP A 24 -2.86 -17.40 -7.85
N SER A 25 -2.29 -17.70 -9.03
CA SER A 25 -0.84 -17.69 -9.24
C SER A 25 -0.23 -16.30 -9.09
N GLY A 26 -0.91 -15.25 -9.56
CA GLY A 26 -0.49 -13.86 -9.37
C GLY A 26 -0.55 -13.45 -7.91
N LYS A 27 -1.62 -13.81 -7.19
CA LYS A 27 -1.76 -13.57 -5.74
C LYS A 27 -0.65 -14.25 -4.94
N ALA A 28 -0.30 -15.50 -5.31
CA ALA A 28 0.81 -16.22 -4.68
C ALA A 28 2.17 -15.55 -4.95
N LEU A 29 2.40 -15.08 -6.18
CA LEU A 29 3.61 -14.34 -6.54
C LEU A 29 3.72 -13.03 -5.75
N LEU A 30 2.65 -12.23 -5.69
CA LEU A 30 2.61 -10.98 -4.94
C LEU A 30 2.86 -11.21 -3.45
N THR A 31 2.28 -12.27 -2.87
CA THR A 31 2.52 -12.65 -1.47
C THR A 31 4.00 -13.01 -1.23
N THR A 32 4.60 -13.74 -2.16
CA THR A 32 6.03 -14.12 -2.08
C THR A 32 6.93 -12.87 -2.09
N GLU A 33 6.68 -11.97 -3.04
CA GLU A 33 7.45 -10.73 -3.15
C GLU A 33 7.19 -9.79 -1.96
N PHE A 34 5.95 -9.71 -1.46
CA PHE A 34 5.62 -8.97 -0.24
C PHE A 34 6.52 -9.40 0.94
N HIS A 35 6.65 -10.70 1.19
CA HIS A 35 7.50 -11.21 2.27
C HIS A 35 8.98 -10.94 2.03
N ARG A 36 9.44 -11.07 0.78
CA ARG A 36 10.82 -10.79 0.39
C ARG A 36 11.20 -9.33 0.63
N TYR A 37 10.40 -8.39 0.13
CA TYR A 37 10.67 -6.96 0.29
C TYR A 37 10.47 -6.48 1.74
N SER A 38 9.53 -7.06 2.47
CA SER A 38 9.36 -6.84 3.92
C SER A 38 10.63 -7.22 4.69
N ARG A 39 11.21 -8.39 4.38
CA ARG A 39 12.47 -8.83 5.00
C ARG A 39 13.65 -7.94 4.60
N LEU A 40 13.73 -7.53 3.33
CA LEU A 40 14.77 -6.60 2.87
C LEU A 40 14.69 -5.25 3.60
N LEU A 41 13.49 -4.71 3.81
CA LEU A 41 13.29 -3.48 4.57
C LEU A 41 13.70 -3.64 6.03
N LEU A 42 13.29 -4.72 6.69
CA LEU A 42 13.70 -5.00 8.07
C LEU A 42 15.22 -5.09 8.19
N ASN A 43 15.87 -5.88 7.32
CA ASN A 43 17.32 -6.03 7.32
C ASN A 43 18.04 -4.70 7.08
N HIS A 44 17.55 -3.88 6.16
CA HIS A 44 18.10 -2.54 5.91
C HIS A 44 18.04 -1.66 7.16
N LEU A 45 16.89 -1.67 7.85
CA LEU A 45 16.69 -0.88 9.06
C LEU A 45 17.55 -1.39 10.22
N GLN A 46 17.66 -2.71 10.39
CA GLN A 46 18.52 -3.31 11.42
C GLN A 46 20.01 -3.05 11.16
N ALA A 47 20.46 -3.16 9.91
CA ALA A 47 21.83 -2.82 9.55
C ALA A 47 22.18 -1.35 9.82
N LYS A 48 21.21 -0.45 9.67
CA LYS A 48 21.41 1.00 9.81
C LYS A 48 21.22 1.54 11.22
N TYR A 49 20.27 0.98 11.97
CA TYR A 49 19.86 1.49 13.28
C TYR A 49 20.18 0.51 14.44
N GLY A 50 20.65 -0.69 14.14
CA GLY A 50 20.82 -1.80 15.09
C GLY A 50 19.57 -2.67 15.17
N ASP A 51 19.71 -3.91 15.66
CA ASP A 51 18.65 -4.93 15.60
C ASP A 51 17.33 -4.49 16.25
N ALA A 52 17.40 -3.98 17.49
CA ALA A 52 16.23 -3.57 18.24
C ALA A 52 15.61 -2.27 17.69
N SER A 53 16.42 -1.22 17.52
CA SER A 53 15.94 0.08 17.02
C SER A 53 15.43 -0.02 15.57
N GLY A 54 16.07 -0.86 14.74
CA GLY A 54 15.65 -1.16 13.38
C GLY A 54 14.30 -1.88 13.33
N ALA A 55 14.08 -2.86 14.21
CA ALA A 55 12.78 -3.53 14.35
C ALA A 55 11.68 -2.57 14.82
N VAL A 56 11.97 -1.69 15.78
CA VAL A 56 11.04 -0.62 16.20
C VAL A 56 10.70 0.29 15.03
N ARG A 57 11.71 0.70 14.25
CA ARG A 57 11.52 1.54 13.06
C ARG A 57 10.68 0.84 11.99
N TYR A 58 10.88 -0.46 11.79
CA TYR A 58 10.07 -1.26 10.88
C TYR A 58 8.60 -1.30 11.31
N SER A 59 8.33 -1.53 12.60
CA SER A 59 6.97 -1.47 13.15
C SER A 59 6.31 -0.12 12.93
N GLN A 60 7.04 0.99 13.13
CA GLN A 60 6.51 2.34 12.87
C GLN A 60 6.11 2.52 11.41
N ILE A 61 6.91 2.00 10.47
CA ILE A 61 6.60 2.06 9.04
C ILE A 61 5.35 1.23 8.72
N LEU A 62 5.21 0.04 9.29
CA LEU A 62 4.01 -0.77 9.12
C LEU A 62 2.75 -0.08 9.65
N SER A 63 2.81 0.56 10.82
CA SER A 63 1.67 1.32 11.34
C SER A 63 1.24 2.47 10.41
N VAL A 64 2.19 3.14 9.77
CA VAL A 64 1.88 4.16 8.74
C VAL A 64 1.21 3.51 7.52
N MET A 65 1.68 2.33 7.11
CA MET A 65 1.07 1.57 6.01
C MET A 65 -0.38 1.18 6.31
N GLU A 66 -0.66 0.67 7.51
CA GLU A 66 -2.01 0.32 7.96
C GLU A 66 -2.93 1.54 7.98
N ALA A 67 -2.44 2.68 8.48
CA ALA A 67 -3.19 3.93 8.45
C ALA A 67 -3.50 4.37 7.01
N MET A 68 -2.55 4.29 6.08
CA MET A 68 -2.77 4.60 4.67
C MET A 68 -3.87 3.71 4.07
N ILE A 69 -3.80 2.38 4.28
CA ILE A 69 -4.81 1.44 3.79
C ILE A 69 -6.20 1.80 4.35
N TYR A 70 -6.29 2.08 5.65
CA TYR A 70 -7.53 2.49 6.30
C TYR A 70 -8.12 3.78 5.69
N TYR A 71 -7.30 4.83 5.52
CA TYR A 71 -7.76 6.09 4.95
C TYR A 71 -8.11 5.97 3.46
N THR A 72 -7.39 5.16 2.69
CA THR A 72 -7.74 4.86 1.30
C THR A 72 -9.10 4.16 1.22
N GLN A 73 -9.37 3.21 2.12
CA GLN A 73 -10.68 2.56 2.18
C GLN A 73 -11.80 3.56 2.53
N LYS A 74 -11.58 4.46 3.48
CA LYS A 74 -12.54 5.54 3.80
C LYS A 74 -12.75 6.52 2.66
N ALA A 75 -11.69 6.85 1.92
CA ALA A 75 -11.81 7.69 0.73
C ALA A 75 -12.63 7.01 -0.38
N LYS A 76 -12.45 5.70 -0.59
CA LYS A 76 -13.27 4.89 -1.51
C LYS A 76 -14.74 4.88 -1.11
N GLU A 77 -15.04 4.62 0.16
CA GLU A 77 -16.41 4.62 0.68
C GLU A 77 -17.08 5.99 0.49
N PHE A 78 -16.37 7.08 0.80
CA PHE A 78 -16.85 8.44 0.63
C PHE A 78 -17.09 8.79 -0.84
N TYR A 79 -16.19 8.36 -1.73
CA TYR A 79 -16.35 8.53 -3.17
C TYR A 79 -17.62 7.83 -3.68
N ILE A 80 -17.85 6.58 -3.28
CA ILE A 80 -19.05 5.83 -3.64
C ILE A 80 -20.30 6.60 -3.19
N TYR A 81 -20.30 7.10 -1.94
CA TYR A 81 -21.41 7.90 -1.42
C TYR A 81 -21.71 9.13 -2.31
N ILE A 82 -20.70 9.95 -2.63
CA ILE A 82 -20.88 11.12 -3.50
C ILE A 82 -21.40 10.71 -4.88
N SER A 83 -20.78 9.73 -5.51
CA SER A 83 -21.14 9.27 -6.86
C SER A 83 -22.56 8.71 -6.96
N THR A 84 -23.12 8.21 -5.85
CA THR A 84 -24.50 7.71 -5.80
C THR A 84 -25.50 8.86 -5.57
N THR A 85 -25.06 9.99 -5.01
CA THR A 85 -25.91 11.15 -4.70
C THR A 85 -25.95 12.21 -5.81
N GLU A 86 -24.96 12.26 -6.70
CA GLU A 86 -24.93 13.18 -7.84
C GLU A 86 -25.61 12.60 -9.09
N GLN A 87 -26.76 13.14 -9.50
CA GLN A 87 -27.29 12.99 -10.86
C GLN A 87 -26.61 13.99 -11.83
N SER A 88 -25.30 13.87 -12.12
CA SER A 88 -24.65 14.62 -13.23
C SER A 88 -23.22 14.14 -13.60
N PRO A 89 -22.72 14.44 -14.82
CA PRO A 89 -21.75 13.63 -15.56
C PRO A 89 -20.26 13.89 -15.19
N PRO A 90 -19.34 13.01 -15.62
CA PRO A 90 -18.01 12.88 -15.03
C PRO A 90 -17.07 13.96 -15.56
N HIS A 91 -16.74 14.95 -14.73
CA HIS A 91 -15.69 15.91 -15.07
C HIS A 91 -14.39 15.62 -14.30
N SER A 92 -13.53 14.90 -15.00
CA SER A 92 -12.08 15.05 -15.13
C SER A 92 -11.17 14.84 -13.91
N THR A 93 -11.64 15.01 -12.67
CA THR A 93 -10.83 14.74 -11.47
C THR A 93 -10.90 13.27 -11.04
N MET A 94 -11.87 12.51 -11.57
CA MET A 94 -12.19 11.14 -11.14
C MET A 94 -11.42 10.02 -11.84
N ALA A 95 -10.92 10.25 -13.06
CA ALA A 95 -10.23 9.20 -13.84
C ALA A 95 -8.91 8.71 -13.20
N LEU A 96 -8.26 9.55 -12.38
CA LEU A 96 -7.01 9.18 -11.70
C LEU A 96 -7.24 8.28 -10.48
N LEU A 97 -8.38 8.43 -9.79
CA LEU A 97 -8.72 7.54 -8.68
C LEU A 97 -9.17 6.18 -9.20
N ASP A 98 -9.97 6.13 -10.27
CA ASP A 98 -10.39 4.87 -10.90
C ASP A 98 -9.21 4.03 -11.41
N GLN A 99 -8.12 4.65 -11.87
CA GLN A 99 -6.89 3.95 -12.30
C GLN A 99 -6.01 3.46 -11.14
N ILE A 100 -6.15 4.04 -9.94
CA ILE A 100 -5.40 3.66 -8.74
C ILE A 100 -6.16 2.59 -7.94
N ILE A 101 -7.46 2.44 -8.19
CA ILE A 101 -8.32 1.40 -7.62
C ILE A 101 -8.35 0.21 -8.60
N ILE A 102 -7.18 -0.43 -8.80
CA ILE A 102 -7.07 -1.78 -9.37
C ILE A 102 -6.13 -2.57 -8.45
#